data_AF-A0A0C9TCR6-F1
#
_entry.id   AF-A0A0C9TCR6-F1
#
_cell.length_a   1.000
_cell.length_b   1.000
_cell.length_c   1.000
_cell.angle_alpha   90.00
_cell.angle_beta   90.00
_cell.angle_gamma   90.00
#
_symmetry.space_group_name_H-M   'P 1'
#
loop_
_entity.id
_entity.type
_entity.pdbx_description
1 polymer ?
#
loop_
_entity_poly.entity_id
_entity_poly.type
_entity_poly.pdbx_seq_one_letter_code
_entity_poly.pdbx_strand_id
1 'polypeptide(L)' 'DSSTYTLQLPQYLLECWIHPTFHAILLQRHEPNDNALFPRHKACAFYNVRQPDDTEYMVEEITAHHWEG' A
#
# COMPACT_ATOMS: atom_id res chain seq x y z
N ASP A 1 -16.13 5.42 24.36
CA ASP A 1 -15.15 6.36 23.79
C ASP A 1 -14.33 5.71 22.70
N SER A 2 -14.52 6.12 21.45
CA SER A 2 -13.62 5.69 20.37
C SER A 2 -12.41 6.63 20.38
N SER A 3 -11.26 6.12 20.82
CA SER A 3 -10.00 6.84 20.69
C SER A 3 -9.65 6.89 19.20
N THR A 4 -9.79 8.06 18.58
CA THR A 4 -9.45 8.31 17.18
C THR A 4 -8.35 9.35 17.09
N TYR A 5 -7.53 9.23 16.04
CA TYR A 5 -6.49 10.19 15.71
C TYR A 5 -6.64 10.63 14.27
N THR A 6 -6.48 11.93 14.03
CA THR A 6 -6.44 12.49 12.68
C THR A 6 -4.99 12.82 12.33
N LEU A 7 -4.50 12.24 11.24
CA LEU A 7 -3.14 12.42 10.75
C LEU A 7 -3.11 13.36 9.55
N GLN A 8 -2.01 14.10 9.39
CA GLN A 8 -1.73 14.78 8.13
C GLN A 8 -1.21 13.74 7.14
N LEU A 9 -2.03 13.43 6.13
CA LEU A 9 -1.64 12.50 5.07
C LEU A 9 -0.94 13.25 3.93
N PRO A 10 0.06 12.63 3.29
CA PRO A 10 0.56 13.08 2.00
C PRO A 10 -0.57 13.26 0.97
N GLN A 11 -0.42 14.26 0.09
CA GLN A 11 -1.41 14.63 -0.92
C GLN A 11 -1.88 13.44 -1.78
N TYR A 12 -0.95 12.57 -2.19
CA TYR A 12 -1.28 11.41 -3.03
C TYR A 12 -2.19 10.38 -2.33
N LEU A 13 -2.14 10.26 -0.98
CA LEU A 13 -3.05 9.39 -0.23
C LEU A 13 -4.46 9.99 -0.14
N LEU A 14 -4.55 11.32 -0.02
CA LEU A 14 -5.83 12.04 -0.06
C LEU A 14 -6.48 11.92 -1.44
N GLU A 15 -5.68 11.97 -2.51
CA GLU A 15 -6.15 11.73 -3.89
C GLU A 15 -6.65 10.30 -4.11
N CYS A 16 -6.15 9.33 -3.33
CA CYS A 16 -6.68 7.97 -3.25
C CYS A 16 -7.90 7.84 -2.32
N TRP A 17 -8.43 8.96 -1.81
CA TRP A 17 -9.57 9.03 -0.88
C TRP A 17 -9.37 8.29 0.44
N ILE A 18 -8.12 8.18 0.89
CA ILE A 18 -7.84 7.62 2.22
C ILE A 18 -8.28 8.63 3.27
N HIS A 19 -9.10 8.17 4.21
CA HIS A 19 -9.59 9.01 5.29
C HIS A 19 -8.45 9.28 6.30
N PRO A 20 -8.22 10.54 6.71
CA PRO A 20 -7.11 10.89 7.60
C PRO A 20 -7.33 10.47 9.07
N THR A 21 -8.53 9.98 9.40
CA THR A 21 -8.92 9.66 10.78
C THR A 21 -8.95 8.16 10.97
N PHE A 22 -8.19 7.67 11.95
CA PHE A 22 -8.04 6.26 12.24
C PHE A 22 -8.43 5.96 13.69
N HIS A 23 -8.90 4.74 13.92
CA HIS A 23 -9.05 4.21 15.28
C HIS A 23 -7.66 3.95 15.89
N ALA A 24 -7.44 4.37 17.13
CA ALA A 24 -6.17 4.24 17.85
C ALA A 24 -5.63 2.81 17.86
N ILE A 25 -6.51 1.81 17.95
CA ILE A 25 -6.16 0.38 17.99
C ILE A 25 -5.53 -0.09 16.67
N LEU A 26 -5.84 0.56 15.56
CA LEU A 26 -5.32 0.22 14.23
C LEU A 26 -4.01 0.94 13.91
N LEU A 27 -3.63 1.96 14.69
CA LEU A 27 -2.38 2.66 14.50
C LEU A 27 -1.24 1.85 15.11
N GLN A 28 -0.21 1.62 14.30
CA GLN A 28 1.00 0.92 14.72
C GLN A 28 2.21 1.85 14.57
N ARG A 29 3.27 1.55 15.32
CA ARG A 29 4.54 2.26 15.16
C ARG A 29 5.07 2.02 13.76
N HIS A 30 5.45 3.09 13.07
CA HIS A 30 6.09 2.99 11.77
C HIS A 30 7.46 2.30 11.91
N GLU A 31 7.64 1.21 11.17
CA GLU A 31 8.91 0.53 11.00
C GLU A 31 9.44 0.82 9.58
N PRO A 32 10.62 1.43 9.44
CA PRO A 32 11.18 1.71 8.13
C PRO A 32 11.55 0.40 7.42
N ASN A 33 11.38 0.36 6.11
CA ASN A 33 11.69 -0.81 5.31
C ASN A 33 13.19 -1.16 5.32
N ASP A 34 13.49 -2.46 5.31
CA ASP A 34 14.87 -2.96 5.13
C ASP A 34 15.24 -2.95 3.64
N ASN A 35 15.97 -1.92 3.24
CA ASN A 35 16.40 -1.75 1.84
C ASN A 35 17.47 -2.75 1.41
N ALA A 36 18.15 -3.43 2.33
CA ALA A 36 19.09 -4.49 1.99
C ALA A 36 18.35 -5.77 1.56
N LEU A 37 17.25 -6.09 2.27
CA LEU A 37 16.38 -7.22 1.92
C LEU A 37 15.46 -6.91 0.74
N PHE A 38 15.02 -5.66 0.58
CA PHE A 38 14.07 -5.25 -0.46
C PHE A 38 14.58 -4.08 -1.33
N PRO A 39 15.67 -4.29 -2.10
CA PRO A 39 16.38 -3.22 -2.82
C PRO A 39 15.60 -2.63 -4.01
N ARG A 40 14.60 -3.36 -4.53
CA ARG A 40 13.77 -2.92 -5.66
C ARG A 40 12.35 -2.54 -5.25
N HIS A 41 12.09 -2.32 -3.96
CA HIS A 41 10.79 -1.86 -3.55
C HIS A 41 10.59 -0.43 -4.10
N LYS A 42 9.56 -0.25 -4.91
CA LYS A 42 9.02 1.08 -5.19
C LYS A 42 7.91 1.25 -4.17
N ALA A 43 8.14 1.98 -3.08
CA ALA A 43 7.06 2.42 -2.18
C ALA A 43 5.98 3.22 -2.94
N CYS A 44 6.37 3.79 -4.08
CA CYS A 44 5.50 4.49 -5.02
C CYS A 44 5.06 3.62 -6.21
N ALA A 45 5.17 2.28 -6.16
CA ALA A 45 4.49 1.43 -7.13
C ALA A 45 2.99 1.62 -6.93
N PHE A 46 2.43 2.48 -7.76
CA PHE A 46 1.09 3.01 -7.68
C PHE A 46 0.06 1.88 -7.63
N TYR A 47 -0.43 1.56 -6.44
CA TYR A 47 -1.72 0.91 -6.30
C TYR A 47 -2.75 2.01 -6.06
N ASN A 48 -3.18 2.64 -7.15
CA ASN A 48 -4.32 3.54 -7.09
C ASN A 48 -5.57 2.67 -7.13
N VAL A 49 -6.16 2.42 -5.96
CA VAL A 49 -7.35 1.57 -5.74
C VAL A 49 -8.57 2.02 -6.56
N ARG A 50 -8.52 3.21 -7.17
CA ARG A 50 -9.58 3.78 -8.02
C ARG A 50 -9.17 3.95 -9.47
N GLN A 51 -8.01 3.43 -9.88
CA GLN A 51 -7.66 3.39 -11.30
C GLN A 51 -8.68 2.48 -12.02
N PRO A 52 -9.19 2.88 -13.20
CA PRO A 52 -10.11 2.03 -13.95
C PRO A 52 -9.50 0.64 -14.15
N ASP A 53 -10.37 -0.37 -14.02
CA ASP A 53 -10.09 -1.81 -14.12
C ASP A 53 -9.28 -2.19 -15.38
N ASP A 54 -9.26 -1.31 -16.37
CA ASP A 54 -8.45 -1.33 -17.58
C ASP A 54 -6.94 -1.55 -17.34
N THR A 55 -6.48 -1.45 -16.08
CA THR A 55 -5.07 -1.66 -15.67
C THR A 55 -4.86 -2.90 -14.79
N GLU A 56 -5.92 -3.50 -14.24
CA GLU A 56 -5.83 -4.71 -13.43
C GLU A 56 -5.98 -5.94 -14.34
N TYR A 57 -4.95 -6.77 -14.41
CA TYR A 57 -4.98 -7.99 -15.21
C TYR A 57 -5.65 -9.12 -14.42
N MET A 58 -6.74 -9.66 -14.95
CA MET A 58 -7.27 -10.95 -14.49
C MET A 58 -6.24 -12.04 -14.83
N VAL A 59 -5.64 -12.64 -13.81
CA VAL A 59 -4.74 -13.80 -13.97
C VAL A 59 -5.55 -15.06 -13.73
N GLU A 60 -5.75 -15.87 -14.77
CA GLU A 60 -6.47 -17.15 -14.65
C GLU A 60 -5.62 -18.20 -13.92
N GLU A 61 -4.35 -18.35 -14.30
CA GLU A 61 -3.42 -19.32 -13.72
C GLU A 61 -1.96 -18.89 -13.93
N ILE A 62 -1.09 -19.26 -12.99
CA ILE A 62 0.36 -19.15 -13.14
C ILE A 62 0.88 -20.51 -13.63
N THR A 63 1.28 -20.59 -14.91
CA THR A 63 1.66 -21.85 -15.56
C THR A 63 3.10 -22.29 -15.29
N ALA A 64 3.96 -21.36 -14.88
CA ALA A 64 5.35 -21.64 -14.56
C ALA A 64 5.92 -20.57 -13.63
N HIS A 65 6.86 -20.99 -12.79
CA HIS A 65 7.69 -20.11 -11.99
C HIS A 65 9.14 -20.53 -12.23
N HIS A 66 10.01 -19.57 -12.51
CA HIS A 66 11.45 -19.79 -12.64
C HIS A 66 12.15 -19.18 -11.43
N TRP A 67 12.85 -20.03 -10.68
CA TRP A 67 13.71 -19.62 -9.58
C TRP A 67 15.15 -19.95 -9.95
N GLU A 68 15.97 -18.91 -10.14
CA GLU A 68 17.42 -19.04 -10.08
C GLU A 68 17.82 -18.74 -8.64
N GLY A 69 18.31 -19.76 -7.93
CA GLY A 69 18.74 -19.67 -6.54
C GLY A 69 20.06 -18.94 -6.36
#